data_AF-A0A1I7JU14-F1
#
_entry.id   AF-A0A1I7JU14-F1
#
_cell.length_a   1.000
_cell.length_b   1.000
_cell.length_c   1.000
_cell.angle_alpha   90.00
_cell.angle_beta   90.00
_cell.angle_gamma   90.00
#
_symmetry.space_group_name_H-M   'P 1'
#
loop_
_entity.id
_entity.type
_entity.pdbx_description
1 polymer ?
#
loop_
_entity_poly.entity_id
_entity_poly.type
_entity_poly.pdbx_seq_one_letter_code
_entity_poly.pdbx_strand_id
1 'polypeptide(L)'
;MGAFFQNKIKEKREEAGLTQKQLGDRIGADDTLISKYETGEALPTYDKLLKMASIFHTTTEELMGVKRREERKYNEAGERILNIENGEIVRRQFMSRVNDEAATLTPDGVSFSTQCIRKWEGIDYIQIIIVKEQKLMIIRKSNEDELDAQRWCRIKDGKIIRRKITGREFSARLYKMMNWNRGYSHKISGYIGVNEADPTEKMWFFELSEAEASPIMTRSRLKMGVFDSELDEKTIERLKDIENEKAEEKERRQKAKGDGKDPGPVTQYILYPDDWGQYTFGPPPAEHKVKAKIRIEDTGGEE
;
A
#
# COMPACT_ATOMS: atom_id res chain seq x y z
N MET A 1 -28.22 3.81 0.38
CA MET A 1 -28.26 5.22 0.84
C MET A 1 -28.30 5.24 2.37
N GLY A 2 -27.21 4.89 3.09
CA GLY A 2 -27.37 4.56 4.51
C GLY A 2 -26.14 4.65 5.41
N ALA A 3 -25.15 5.49 5.08
CA ALA A 3 -24.01 5.73 5.99
C ALA A 3 -23.65 7.21 6.19
N PHE A 4 -24.21 8.13 5.38
CA PHE A 4 -23.88 9.56 5.43
C PHE A 4 -24.89 10.43 6.20
N PHE A 5 -26.10 9.93 6.46
CA PHE A 5 -27.20 10.68 7.11
C PHE A 5 -27.03 10.79 8.64
N GLN A 6 -26.27 9.86 9.25
CA GLN A 6 -26.55 9.40 10.61
C GLN A 6 -25.77 10.17 11.69
N ASN A 7 -24.58 10.68 11.35
CA ASN A 7 -23.73 11.37 12.32
C ASN A 7 -24.16 12.83 12.58
N LYS A 8 -24.90 13.47 11.66
CA LYS A 8 -25.19 14.91 11.75
C LYS A 8 -26.20 15.28 12.83
N ILE A 9 -27.21 14.45 13.07
CA ILE A 9 -28.18 14.67 14.15
C ILE A 9 -27.49 14.60 15.52
N LYS A 10 -26.60 13.62 15.70
CA LYS A 10 -25.83 13.44 16.93
C LYS A 10 -24.88 14.62 17.17
N GLU A 11 -24.09 14.99 16.16
CA GLU A 11 -23.18 16.14 16.20
C GLU A 11 -23.92 17.43 16.59
N LYS A 12 -25.04 17.74 15.92
CA LYS A 12 -25.83 18.95 16.19
C LYS A 12 -26.51 18.94 17.57
N ARG A 13 -26.94 17.77 18.06
CA ARG A 13 -27.47 17.63 19.41
C ARG A 13 -26.39 17.95 20.46
N GLU A 14 -25.17 17.45 20.26
CA GLU A 14 -24.05 17.66 21.17
C GLU A 14 -23.55 19.12 21.14
N GLU A 15 -23.48 19.75 19.96
CA GLU A 15 -23.21 21.19 19.80
C GLU A 15 -24.24 22.06 20.55
N ALA A 16 -25.52 21.65 20.54
CA ALA A 16 -26.59 22.32 21.27
C ALA A 16 -26.62 21.99 22.78
N GLY A 17 -25.71 21.13 23.27
CA GLY A 17 -25.64 20.73 24.68
C GLY A 17 -26.84 19.93 25.17
N LEU A 18 -27.55 19.22 24.28
CA LEU A 18 -28.76 18.48 24.62
C LEU A 18 -28.49 16.99 24.83
N THR A 19 -29.16 16.39 25.81
CA THR A 19 -29.25 14.93 25.91
C THR A 19 -30.25 14.37 24.90
N GLN A 20 -30.16 13.07 24.57
CA GLN A 20 -31.12 12.41 23.66
C GLN A 20 -32.56 12.56 24.18
N LYS A 21 -32.77 12.43 25.49
CA LYS A 21 -34.07 12.64 26.13
C LYS A 21 -34.57 14.08 25.95
N GLN A 22 -33.73 15.09 26.21
CA GLN A 22 -34.13 16.49 26.06
C GLN A 22 -34.45 16.86 24.60
N LEU A 23 -33.74 16.27 23.63
CA LEU A 23 -34.08 16.45 22.22
C LEU A 23 -35.43 15.78 21.92
N GLY A 24 -35.63 14.56 22.41
CA GLY A 24 -36.88 13.81 22.29
C GLY A 24 -38.08 14.60 22.80
N ASP A 25 -37.99 15.13 24.03
CA ASP A 25 -39.02 15.94 24.66
C ASP A 25 -39.39 17.17 23.81
N ARG A 26 -38.39 17.81 23.17
CA ARG A 26 -38.59 19.01 22.34
C ARG A 26 -39.22 18.74 20.98
N ILE A 27 -39.06 17.53 20.43
CA ILE A 27 -39.57 17.18 19.09
C ILE A 27 -40.72 16.17 19.11
N GLY A 28 -41.13 15.69 20.28
CA GLY A 28 -42.15 14.65 20.43
C GLY A 28 -41.66 13.27 19.97
N ALA A 29 -40.46 12.87 20.42
CA ALA A 29 -39.89 11.55 20.22
C ALA A 29 -39.36 11.00 21.55
N ASP A 30 -39.37 9.68 21.73
CA ASP A 30 -38.67 9.08 22.86
C ASP A 30 -37.15 9.03 22.60
N ASP A 31 -36.37 8.91 23.67
CA ASP A 31 -34.91 8.84 23.64
C ASP A 31 -34.38 7.65 22.81
N THR A 32 -35.10 6.53 22.83
CA THR A 32 -34.80 5.33 22.04
C THR A 32 -34.92 5.61 20.54
N LEU A 33 -35.91 6.40 20.14
CA LEU A 33 -36.16 6.80 18.77
C LEU A 33 -35.14 7.84 18.32
N ILE A 34 -34.70 8.75 19.21
CA ILE A 34 -33.54 9.61 18.95
C ILE A 34 -32.28 8.78 18.71
N SER A 35 -32.02 7.77 19.54
CA SER A 35 -30.88 6.87 19.34
C SER A 35 -30.96 6.19 17.97
N LYS A 36 -32.15 5.72 17.56
CA LYS A 36 -32.35 5.12 16.23
C LYS A 36 -32.16 6.12 15.08
N TYR A 37 -32.47 7.39 15.29
CA TYR A 37 -32.16 8.45 14.32
C TYR A 37 -30.64 8.67 14.21
N GLU A 38 -29.92 8.66 15.32
CA GLU A 38 -28.46 8.84 15.38
C GLU A 38 -27.69 7.61 14.87
N THR A 39 -28.22 6.40 15.06
CA THR A 39 -27.63 5.16 14.50
C THR A 39 -28.10 4.85 13.09
N GLY A 40 -29.14 5.54 12.62
CA GLY A 40 -29.72 5.34 11.29
C GLY A 40 -30.62 4.13 11.11
N GLU A 41 -31.00 3.48 12.21
CA GLU A 41 -32.01 2.42 12.23
C GLU A 41 -33.41 2.94 11.91
N ALA A 42 -33.65 4.25 12.07
CA ALA A 42 -34.90 4.91 11.69
C ALA A 42 -34.64 6.29 11.08
N LEU A 43 -35.56 6.76 10.22
CA LEU A 43 -35.54 8.12 9.68
C LEU A 43 -36.57 9.00 10.41
N PRO A 44 -36.23 10.25 10.79
CA PRO A 44 -37.21 11.17 11.33
C PRO A 44 -38.22 11.57 10.26
N THR A 45 -39.47 11.81 10.68
CA THR A 45 -40.49 12.37 9.79
C THR A 45 -40.17 13.82 9.45
N TYR A 46 -40.76 14.34 8.37
CA TYR A 46 -40.54 15.72 7.93
C TYR A 46 -40.84 16.76 9.03
N ASP A 47 -41.92 16.57 9.80
CA ASP A 47 -42.26 17.44 10.94
C ASP A 47 -41.17 17.44 12.03
N LYS A 48 -40.64 16.25 12.36
CA LYS A 48 -39.54 16.13 13.34
C LYS A 48 -38.25 16.74 12.81
N LEU A 49 -37.95 16.59 11.51
CA LEU A 49 -36.81 17.23 10.85
C LEU A 49 -36.89 18.76 10.90
N LEU A 50 -38.06 19.35 10.66
CA LEU A 50 -38.25 20.81 10.76
C LEU A 50 -38.03 21.32 12.19
N LYS A 51 -38.53 20.59 13.19
CA LYS A 51 -38.32 20.92 14.60
C LYS A 51 -36.85 20.83 15.00
N MET A 52 -36.17 19.75 14.61
CA MET A 52 -34.72 19.60 14.79
C MET A 52 -33.96 20.74 14.12
N ALA A 53 -34.29 21.09 12.87
CA ALA A 53 -33.63 22.16 12.12
C ALA A 53 -33.75 23.52 12.85
N SER A 54 -34.93 23.81 13.41
CA SER A 54 -35.16 25.02 14.21
C SER A 54 -34.39 25.02 15.53
N ILE A 55 -34.32 23.88 16.23
CA ILE A 55 -33.59 23.74 17.50
C ILE A 55 -32.07 23.89 17.30
N PHE A 56 -31.54 23.33 16.22
CA PHE A 56 -30.12 23.30 15.93
C PHE A 56 -29.63 24.49 15.09
N HIS A 57 -30.52 25.44 14.76
CA HIS A 57 -30.22 26.59 13.89
C HIS A 57 -29.55 26.19 12.57
N THR A 58 -30.09 25.14 11.93
CA THR A 58 -29.55 24.51 10.71
C THR A 58 -30.68 24.28 9.70
N THR A 59 -30.36 23.76 8.51
CA THR A 59 -31.37 23.39 7.51
C THR A 59 -31.69 21.90 7.60
N THR A 60 -32.88 21.51 7.13
CA THR A 60 -33.22 20.10 6.98
C THR A 60 -32.26 19.39 6.02
N GLU A 61 -31.77 20.07 4.97
CA GLU A 61 -30.75 19.54 4.05
C GLU A 61 -29.43 19.19 4.75
N GLU A 62 -28.97 20.07 5.64
CA GLU A 62 -27.75 19.85 6.43
C GLU A 62 -27.91 18.68 7.41
N LEU A 63 -29.08 18.58 8.08
CA LEU A 63 -29.40 17.44 8.96
C LEU A 63 -29.52 16.12 8.21
N MET A 64 -30.00 16.17 6.97
CA MET A 64 -30.10 15.00 6.11
C MET A 64 -28.75 14.60 5.48
N GLY A 65 -27.67 15.35 5.77
CA GLY A 65 -26.36 15.09 5.19
C GLY A 65 -26.34 15.20 3.66
N VAL A 66 -27.30 15.93 3.08
CA VAL A 66 -27.33 16.20 1.65
C VAL A 66 -26.21 17.18 1.38
N LYS A 67 -25.02 16.66 1.04
CA LYS A 67 -23.97 17.50 0.49
C LYS A 67 -24.54 18.12 -0.79
N ARG A 68 -24.70 19.45 -0.80
CA ARG A 68 -24.93 20.20 -2.03
C ARG A 68 -23.89 19.70 -3.02
N ARG A 69 -24.36 19.16 -4.15
CA ARG A 69 -23.48 18.60 -5.19
C ARG A 69 -22.48 19.70 -5.49
N GLU A 70 -21.21 19.49 -5.16
CA GLU A 70 -20.19 20.53 -5.35
C GLU A 70 -20.30 21.01 -6.79
N GLU A 71 -20.53 22.30 -6.97
CA GLU A 71 -20.67 22.87 -8.29
C GLU A 71 -19.37 22.59 -9.04
N ARG A 72 -19.48 21.89 -10.16
CA ARG A 72 -18.31 21.57 -10.99
C ARG A 72 -17.73 22.89 -11.45
N LYS A 73 -16.46 23.12 -11.09
CA LYS A 73 -15.72 24.29 -11.55
C LYS A 73 -15.23 24.03 -12.97
N TYR A 74 -15.26 25.06 -13.80
CA TYR A 74 -14.74 25.03 -15.17
C TYR A 74 -13.85 26.27 -15.39
N ASN A 75 -12.84 26.16 -16.25
CA ASN A 75 -12.06 27.32 -16.68
C ASN A 75 -12.76 28.04 -17.86
N GLU A 76 -12.15 29.13 -18.35
CA GLU A 76 -12.67 29.92 -19.48
C GLU A 76 -12.80 29.11 -20.78
N ALA A 77 -12.00 28.04 -20.94
CA ALA A 77 -12.07 27.12 -22.07
C ALA A 77 -13.14 26.02 -21.90
N GLY A 78 -13.88 26.02 -20.79
CA GLY A 78 -14.91 25.01 -20.49
C GLY A 78 -14.34 23.68 -19.98
N GLU A 79 -13.08 23.63 -19.58
CA GLU A 79 -12.44 22.43 -19.02
C GLU A 79 -12.72 22.31 -17.53
N ARG A 80 -12.97 21.09 -17.05
CA ARG A 80 -13.30 20.84 -15.64
C ARG A 80 -12.08 21.09 -14.75
N ILE A 81 -12.26 21.89 -13.70
CA ILE A 81 -11.28 22.14 -12.64
C ILE A 81 -11.64 21.28 -11.42
N LEU A 82 -10.64 20.61 -10.85
CA LEU A 82 -10.78 19.78 -9.65
C LEU A 82 -9.59 20.03 -8.72
N ASN A 83 -9.83 20.20 -7.42
CA ASN A 83 -8.78 20.07 -6.42
C ASN A 83 -8.62 18.58 -6.09
N ILE A 84 -7.41 18.04 -6.28
CA ILE A 84 -7.09 16.63 -6.03
C ILE A 84 -6.38 16.39 -4.69
N GLU A 85 -6.18 17.41 -3.86
CA GLU A 85 -5.43 17.30 -2.58
C GLU A 85 -6.01 16.24 -1.64
N ASN A 86 -7.34 16.08 -1.63
CA ASN A 86 -8.04 15.05 -0.86
C ASN A 86 -8.23 13.73 -1.63
N GLY A 87 -7.66 13.61 -2.84
CA GLY A 87 -7.63 12.36 -3.59
C GLY A 87 -6.58 11.41 -3.03
N GLU A 88 -6.61 10.16 -3.46
CA GLU A 88 -5.60 9.16 -3.14
C GLU A 88 -4.88 8.76 -4.43
N ILE A 89 -3.55 8.71 -4.40
CA ILE A 89 -2.79 8.14 -5.50
C ILE A 89 -2.80 6.63 -5.34
N VAL A 90 -3.35 5.93 -6.33
CA VAL A 90 -3.47 4.49 -6.26
C VAL A 90 -2.09 3.84 -6.24
N ARG A 91 -1.83 3.03 -5.21
CA ARG A 91 -0.58 2.27 -5.07
C ARG A 91 -0.43 1.32 -6.25
N ARG A 92 0.74 1.36 -6.90
CA ARG A 92 1.06 0.51 -8.06
C ARG A 92 0.96 -0.99 -7.72
N GLN A 93 1.17 -1.33 -6.45
CA GLN A 93 1.04 -2.66 -5.85
C GLN A 93 -0.36 -3.30 -6.00
N PHE A 94 -1.40 -2.48 -6.19
CA PHE A 94 -2.77 -2.93 -6.44
C PHE A 94 -3.07 -3.22 -7.92
N MET A 95 -2.17 -2.84 -8.83
CA MET A 95 -2.37 -2.96 -10.27
C MET A 95 -1.75 -4.22 -10.88
N SER A 96 -2.10 -4.52 -12.13
CA SER A 96 -1.51 -5.62 -12.89
C SER A 96 0.01 -5.48 -13.01
N ARG A 97 0.71 -6.57 -12.72
CA ARG A 97 2.17 -6.58 -12.45
C ARG A 97 3.01 -7.03 -13.63
N VAL A 98 2.42 -7.07 -14.81
CA VAL A 98 3.12 -7.47 -16.03
C VAL A 98 4.24 -6.45 -16.26
N ASN A 99 5.49 -6.90 -16.20
CA ASN A 99 6.68 -6.09 -16.44
C ASN A 99 6.99 -4.99 -15.38
N ASP A 100 6.77 -5.26 -14.09
CA ASP A 100 7.24 -4.35 -13.04
C ASP A 100 8.77 -4.30 -12.91
N GLU A 101 9.30 -3.10 -12.69
CA GLU A 101 10.63 -2.87 -12.15
C GLU A 101 10.58 -3.13 -10.65
N ALA A 102 11.15 -4.25 -10.22
CA ALA A 102 11.00 -4.68 -8.84
C ALA A 102 12.23 -5.42 -8.33
N ALA A 103 12.50 -5.23 -7.04
CA ALA A 103 13.41 -6.06 -6.27
C ALA A 103 12.61 -7.07 -5.45
N THR A 104 13.15 -8.27 -5.25
CA THR A 104 12.59 -9.28 -4.35
C THR A 104 13.66 -9.69 -3.35
N LEU A 105 13.40 -9.37 -2.08
CA LEU A 105 14.24 -9.62 -0.93
C LEU A 105 13.81 -10.91 -0.26
N THR A 106 14.76 -11.82 -0.10
CA THR A 106 14.59 -13.11 0.57
C THR A 106 15.55 -13.22 1.74
N PRO A 107 15.32 -14.12 2.71
CA PRO A 107 16.21 -14.29 3.86
C PRO A 107 17.68 -14.56 3.54
N ASP A 108 18.00 -15.00 2.32
CA ASP A 108 19.34 -15.35 1.85
C ASP A 108 19.86 -14.46 0.70
N GLY A 109 19.14 -13.41 0.31
CA GLY A 109 19.64 -12.41 -0.64
C GLY A 109 18.56 -11.64 -1.39
N VAL A 110 18.94 -11.05 -2.51
CA VAL A 110 18.10 -10.18 -3.35
C VAL A 110 18.12 -10.61 -4.81
N SER A 111 17.02 -10.37 -5.51
CA SER A 111 16.92 -10.54 -6.97
C SER A 111 16.15 -9.38 -7.59
N PHE A 112 16.43 -9.08 -8.85
CA PHE A 112 15.79 -7.99 -9.58
C PHE A 112 15.01 -8.52 -10.77
N SER A 113 13.93 -7.82 -11.12
CA SER A 113 13.12 -8.17 -12.28
C SER A 113 13.90 -7.94 -13.58
N THR A 114 13.51 -8.65 -14.63
CA THR A 114 14.12 -8.50 -15.96
C THR A 114 14.02 -7.07 -16.49
N GLN A 115 13.00 -6.31 -16.05
CA GLN A 115 12.76 -4.95 -16.51
C GLN A 115 13.75 -3.96 -15.90
N CYS A 116 14.19 -4.16 -14.65
CA CYS A 116 15.30 -3.39 -14.08
C CYS A 116 16.57 -3.53 -14.94
N ILE A 117 16.89 -4.77 -15.33
CA ILE A 117 18.10 -5.09 -16.09
C ILE A 117 18.01 -4.58 -17.54
N ARG A 118 16.88 -4.81 -18.21
CA ARG A 118 16.68 -4.38 -19.61
C ARG A 118 16.75 -2.86 -19.78
N LYS A 119 16.27 -2.09 -18.81
CA LYS A 119 16.36 -0.62 -18.85
C LYS A 119 17.79 -0.11 -18.71
N TRP A 120 18.69 -0.91 -18.14
CA TRP A 120 20.12 -0.65 -18.05
C TRP A 120 20.90 -1.67 -18.89
N GLU A 121 20.63 -1.66 -20.19
CA GLU A 121 21.29 -2.54 -21.15
C GLU A 121 22.82 -2.43 -21.06
N GLY A 122 23.50 -3.57 -21.13
CA GLY A 122 24.96 -3.66 -21.03
C GLY A 122 25.52 -3.58 -19.61
N ILE A 123 24.69 -3.35 -18.59
CA ILE A 123 25.15 -3.28 -17.19
C ILE A 123 24.93 -4.63 -16.50
N ASP A 124 26.01 -5.34 -16.17
CA ASP A 124 25.97 -6.62 -15.45
C ASP A 124 26.52 -6.57 -14.02
N TYR A 125 27.06 -5.42 -13.61
CA TYR A 125 27.48 -5.08 -12.25
C TYR A 125 26.74 -3.85 -11.70
N ILE A 126 26.46 -3.89 -10.40
CA ILE A 126 25.77 -2.83 -9.67
C ILE A 126 26.37 -2.68 -8.27
N GLN A 127 26.16 -1.53 -7.63
CA GLN A 127 26.33 -1.39 -6.18
C GLN A 127 24.97 -1.23 -5.51
N ILE A 128 24.86 -1.78 -4.29
CA ILE A 128 23.65 -1.71 -3.46
C ILE A 128 23.92 -0.79 -2.28
N ILE A 129 23.12 0.27 -2.16
CA ILE A 129 23.25 1.29 -1.12
C ILE A 129 21.99 1.25 -0.26
N ILE A 130 22.14 1.31 1.07
CA ILE A 130 21.02 1.35 2.02
C ILE A 130 21.04 2.69 2.75
N VAL A 131 19.99 3.49 2.56
CA VAL A 131 19.77 4.73 3.30
C VAL A 131 18.78 4.44 4.43
N LYS A 132 19.32 4.17 5.62
CA LYS A 132 18.57 3.59 6.74
C LYS A 132 17.43 4.47 7.23
N GLU A 133 17.69 5.76 7.41
CA GLU A 133 16.71 6.73 7.94
C GLU A 133 15.47 6.83 7.07
N GLN A 134 15.68 6.82 5.75
CA GLN A 134 14.62 6.91 4.74
C GLN A 134 14.04 5.54 4.37
N LYS A 135 14.58 4.45 4.92
CA LYS A 135 14.25 3.06 4.54
C LYS A 135 14.29 2.86 3.02
N LEU A 136 15.33 3.41 2.38
CA LEU A 136 15.54 3.29 0.94
C LEU A 136 16.66 2.29 0.64
N MET A 137 16.45 1.46 -0.38
CA MET A 137 17.50 0.72 -1.05
C MET A 137 17.71 1.32 -2.44
N ILE A 138 18.94 1.72 -2.72
CA ILE A 138 19.33 2.32 -4.00
C ILE A 138 20.26 1.35 -4.72
N ILE A 139 20.06 1.23 -6.03
CA ILE A 139 20.98 0.52 -6.91
C ILE A 139 21.56 1.53 -7.88
N ARG A 140 22.88 1.51 -8.03
CA ARG A 140 23.59 2.28 -9.06
C ARG A 140 24.41 1.38 -9.97
N LYS A 141 24.68 1.86 -11.19
CA LYS A 141 25.54 1.17 -12.15
C LYS A 141 26.96 1.13 -11.60
N SER A 142 27.70 0.07 -11.91
CA SER A 142 29.07 -0.12 -11.45
C SER A 142 29.82 -1.02 -12.42
N ASN A 143 31.14 -0.94 -12.43
CA ASN A 143 32.01 -1.87 -13.15
C ASN A 143 32.46 -3.03 -12.26
N GLU A 144 33.00 -4.10 -12.85
CA GLU A 144 33.44 -5.30 -12.13
C GLU A 144 34.57 -5.02 -11.11
N ASP A 145 35.43 -4.05 -11.40
CA ASP A 145 36.63 -3.69 -10.65
C ASP A 145 36.36 -2.67 -9.54
N GLU A 146 35.16 -2.11 -9.46
CA GLU A 146 34.78 -1.20 -8.40
C GLU A 146 34.55 -1.94 -7.07
N LEU A 147 34.89 -1.26 -5.96
CA LEU A 147 34.71 -1.81 -4.62
C LEU A 147 33.25 -2.19 -4.37
N ASP A 148 33.02 -3.36 -3.79
CA ASP A 148 31.70 -3.90 -3.44
C ASP A 148 30.74 -4.10 -4.64
N ALA A 149 31.23 -4.07 -5.89
CA ALA A 149 30.44 -4.36 -7.07
C ALA A 149 29.81 -5.76 -7.01
N GLN A 150 28.50 -5.83 -7.25
CA GLN A 150 27.70 -7.04 -7.22
C GLN A 150 27.19 -7.38 -8.61
N ARG A 151 27.48 -8.60 -9.07
CA ARG A 151 26.99 -9.09 -10.36
C ARG A 151 25.52 -9.48 -10.28
N TRP A 152 24.62 -8.67 -10.84
CA TRP A 152 23.16 -8.92 -10.82
C TRP A 152 22.62 -9.68 -12.03
N CYS A 153 23.39 -9.76 -13.13
CA CYS A 153 23.04 -10.56 -14.29
C CYS A 153 24.28 -11.07 -15.03
N ARG A 154 24.08 -11.94 -16.02
CA ARG A 154 25.10 -12.27 -17.02
C ARG A 154 24.51 -12.05 -18.39
N ILE A 155 25.27 -11.43 -19.27
CA ILE A 155 24.89 -11.29 -20.67
C ILE A 155 25.66 -12.35 -21.45
N LYS A 156 24.94 -13.27 -22.11
CA LYS A 156 25.54 -14.31 -22.95
C LYS A 156 24.78 -14.39 -24.27
N ASP A 157 25.48 -14.23 -25.39
CA ASP A 157 24.89 -14.26 -26.74
C ASP A 157 23.68 -13.30 -26.90
N GLY A 158 23.79 -12.09 -26.33
CA GLY A 158 22.71 -11.09 -26.31
C GLY A 158 21.53 -11.44 -25.37
N LYS A 159 21.56 -12.58 -24.68
CA LYS A 159 20.53 -13.00 -23.72
C LYS A 159 20.92 -12.64 -22.29
N ILE A 160 20.01 -11.98 -21.60
CA ILE A 160 20.14 -11.65 -20.17
C ILE A 160 19.77 -12.87 -19.33
N ILE A 161 20.74 -13.37 -18.57
CA ILE A 161 20.56 -14.40 -17.54
C ILE A 161 20.58 -13.69 -16.18
N ARG A 162 19.40 -13.45 -15.61
CA ARG A 162 19.27 -12.84 -14.28
C ARG A 162 19.99 -13.67 -13.21
N ARG A 163 20.58 -13.00 -12.22
CA ARG A 163 21.14 -13.66 -11.04
C ARG A 163 20.49 -13.16 -9.77
N LYS A 164 20.35 -14.09 -8.82
CA LYS A 164 20.13 -13.75 -7.43
C LYS A 164 21.49 -13.41 -6.82
N ILE A 165 21.58 -12.26 -6.16
CA ILE A 165 22.73 -11.90 -5.33
C ILE A 165 22.48 -12.51 -3.96
N THR A 166 23.23 -13.55 -3.62
CA THR A 166 23.13 -14.23 -2.33
C THR A 166 23.90 -13.46 -1.27
N GLY A 167 23.31 -13.22 -0.11
CA GLY A 167 23.92 -12.46 0.97
C GLY A 167 23.11 -12.58 2.25
N ARG A 168 23.36 -13.65 3.02
CA ARG A 168 22.60 -13.93 4.26
C ARG A 168 22.75 -12.83 5.30
N GLU A 169 23.97 -12.30 5.50
CA GLU A 169 24.22 -11.22 6.46
C GLU A 169 23.55 -9.90 6.05
N PHE A 170 23.60 -9.57 4.75
CA PHE A 170 22.87 -8.43 4.20
C PHE A 170 21.37 -8.55 4.48
N SER A 171 20.78 -9.69 4.10
CA SER A 171 19.35 -9.95 4.32
C SER A 171 18.99 -9.97 5.80
N ALA A 172 19.79 -10.59 6.67
CA ALA A 172 19.52 -10.63 8.11
C ALA A 172 19.45 -9.22 8.71
N ARG A 173 20.40 -8.34 8.36
CA ARG A 173 20.41 -6.94 8.80
C ARG A 173 19.22 -6.16 8.25
N LEU A 174 18.87 -6.37 6.99
CA LEU A 174 17.73 -5.70 6.34
C LEU A 174 16.39 -6.13 6.97
N TYR A 175 16.18 -7.44 7.17
CA TYR A 175 14.97 -7.96 7.79
C TYR A 175 14.83 -7.45 9.24
N LYS A 176 15.94 -7.40 9.99
CA LYS A 176 15.94 -6.82 11.33
C LYS A 176 15.62 -5.33 11.31
N MET A 177 16.22 -4.56 10.40
CA MET A 177 15.97 -3.11 10.25
C MET A 177 14.50 -2.82 9.94
N MET A 178 13.88 -3.64 9.10
CA MET A 178 12.49 -3.47 8.66
C MET A 178 11.48 -4.17 9.57
N ASN A 179 11.93 -4.89 10.59
CA ASN A 179 11.10 -5.77 11.42
C ASN A 179 10.28 -6.77 10.60
N TRP A 180 10.88 -7.34 9.57
CA TRP A 180 10.23 -8.29 8.67
C TRP A 180 10.34 -9.73 9.16
N ASN A 181 9.27 -10.50 8.94
CA ASN A 181 9.24 -11.92 9.25
C ASN A 181 9.97 -12.73 8.15
N ARG A 182 10.95 -13.55 8.56
CA ARG A 182 11.79 -14.37 7.65
C ARG A 182 11.05 -15.54 7.00
N GLY A 183 9.81 -15.82 7.42
CA GLY A 183 8.88 -16.71 6.74
C GLY A 183 8.34 -16.16 5.42
N TYR A 184 8.60 -14.88 5.12
CA TYR A 184 8.09 -14.18 3.95
C TYR A 184 9.21 -13.59 3.10
N SER A 185 8.98 -13.48 1.79
CA SER A 185 9.79 -12.71 0.86
C SER A 185 9.13 -11.36 0.62
N HIS A 186 9.92 -10.32 0.40
CA HIS A 186 9.45 -8.95 0.30
C HIS A 186 9.72 -8.41 -1.11
N LYS A 187 8.67 -8.13 -1.88
CA LYS A 187 8.76 -7.54 -3.22
C LYS A 187 8.53 -6.03 -3.13
N ILE A 188 9.40 -5.25 -3.77
CA ILE A 188 9.35 -3.80 -3.73
C ILE A 188 9.41 -3.26 -5.16
N SER A 189 8.50 -2.36 -5.50
CA SER A 189 8.48 -1.64 -6.77
C SER A 189 9.58 -0.56 -6.80
N GLY A 190 10.27 -0.46 -7.93
CA GLY A 190 11.33 0.52 -8.14
C GLY A 190 10.89 1.69 -9.00
N TYR A 191 11.53 2.84 -8.79
CA TYR A 191 11.45 4.01 -9.67
C TYR A 191 12.85 4.58 -9.93
N ILE A 192 12.98 5.38 -10.98
CA ILE A 192 14.26 6.02 -11.32
C ILE A 192 14.37 7.33 -10.54
N GLY A 193 15.50 7.52 -9.86
CA GLY A 193 15.91 8.79 -9.29
C GLY A 193 17.31 9.18 -9.78
N VAL A 194 17.83 10.29 -9.26
CA VAL A 194 19.16 10.81 -9.59
C VAL A 194 19.97 11.08 -8.32
N ASN A 195 21.29 11.11 -8.46
CA ASN A 195 22.18 11.55 -7.40
C ASN A 195 22.19 13.09 -7.36
N GLU A 196 22.29 13.69 -6.19
CA GLU A 196 22.42 15.14 -6.10
C GLU A 196 23.77 15.63 -6.61
N ALA A 197 24.82 14.93 -6.20
CA ALA A 197 26.19 15.28 -6.55
C ALA A 197 26.43 15.13 -8.06
N ASP A 198 25.64 14.27 -8.71
CA ASP A 198 25.60 14.12 -10.16
C ASP A 198 24.15 13.86 -10.64
N PRO A 199 23.41 14.92 -11.01
CA PRO A 199 22.04 14.81 -11.51
C PRO A 199 21.91 14.03 -12.82
N THR A 200 23.03 13.70 -13.49
CA THR A 200 23.03 12.85 -14.69
C THR A 200 23.10 11.36 -14.36
N GLU A 201 23.55 11.01 -13.15
CA GLU A 201 23.62 9.65 -12.65
C GLU A 201 22.21 9.14 -12.30
N LYS A 202 21.64 8.33 -13.19
CA LYS A 202 20.36 7.66 -12.95
C LYS A 202 20.55 6.42 -12.09
N MET A 203 19.75 6.31 -11.02
CA MET A 203 19.75 5.19 -10.08
C MET A 203 18.35 4.59 -9.93
N TRP A 204 18.27 3.33 -9.49
CA TRP A 204 17.00 2.73 -9.07
C TRP A 204 16.79 2.95 -7.57
N PHE A 205 15.61 3.42 -7.22
CA PHE A 205 15.17 3.64 -5.84
C PHE A 205 14.08 2.61 -5.50
N PHE A 206 14.21 2.00 -4.33
CA PHE A 206 13.25 1.03 -3.79
C PHE A 206 12.88 1.43 -2.35
N GLU A 207 11.63 1.87 -2.15
CA GLU A 207 11.08 2.18 -0.82
C GLU A 207 10.80 0.89 -0.05
N LEU A 208 11.67 0.56 0.91
CA LEU A 208 11.56 -0.69 1.67
C LEU A 208 10.25 -0.73 2.48
N SER A 209 9.75 0.41 2.98
CA SER A 209 8.47 0.46 3.70
C SER A 209 7.25 0.11 2.85
N GLU A 210 7.38 0.17 1.52
CA GLU A 210 6.31 -0.11 0.56
C GLU A 210 6.32 -1.57 0.06
N ALA A 211 7.07 -2.43 0.77
CA ALA A 211 7.25 -3.83 0.42
C ALA A 211 5.99 -4.65 0.64
N GLU A 212 5.70 -5.51 -0.33
CA GLU A 212 4.67 -6.52 -0.21
C GLU A 212 5.29 -7.86 0.22
N ALA A 213 4.70 -8.49 1.22
CA ALA A 213 5.16 -9.78 1.70
C ALA A 213 4.42 -10.93 0.99
N SER A 214 5.15 -12.00 0.68
CA SER A 214 4.62 -13.25 0.13
C SER A 214 5.20 -14.44 0.89
N PRO A 215 4.39 -15.44 1.25
CA PRO A 215 4.83 -16.56 2.09
C PRO A 215 5.85 -17.41 1.34
N ILE A 216 6.95 -17.75 2.03
CA ILE A 216 7.96 -18.68 1.55
C ILE A 216 7.60 -20.06 2.08
N MET A 217 7.49 -21.04 1.18
CA MET A 217 7.17 -22.42 1.54
C MET A 217 8.31 -23.07 2.32
N THR A 218 8.00 -23.99 3.22
CA THR A 218 8.89 -24.72 4.14
C THR A 218 10.14 -25.24 3.42
N ARG A 219 9.97 -25.93 2.29
CA ARG A 219 11.11 -26.43 1.49
C ARG A 219 12.07 -25.33 1.04
N SER A 220 11.54 -24.17 0.67
CA SER A 220 12.35 -23.02 0.25
C SER A 220 12.97 -22.31 1.44
N ARG A 221 12.25 -22.15 2.56
CA ARG A 221 12.76 -21.58 3.82
C ARG A 221 13.99 -22.34 4.31
N LEU A 222 13.91 -23.68 4.36
CA LEU A 222 15.03 -24.53 4.79
C LEU A 222 16.28 -24.35 3.92
N LYS A 223 16.12 -24.23 2.59
CA LYS A 223 17.25 -23.94 1.67
C LYS A 223 17.90 -22.58 1.92
N MET A 224 17.10 -21.63 2.40
CA MET A 224 17.55 -20.28 2.75
C MET A 224 18.14 -20.22 4.18
N GLY A 225 18.13 -21.33 4.92
CA GLY A 225 18.58 -21.38 6.32
C GLY A 225 17.61 -20.68 7.26
N VAL A 226 16.31 -20.80 7.00
CA VAL A 226 15.24 -20.35 7.90
C VAL A 226 14.51 -21.58 8.44
N PHE A 227 14.55 -21.75 9.75
CA PHE A 227 13.89 -22.82 10.48
C PHE A 227 12.64 -22.30 11.19
N ASP A 228 11.65 -23.17 11.41
CA ASP A 228 10.41 -22.79 12.10
C ASP A 228 10.70 -22.30 13.53
N SER A 229 11.77 -22.77 14.19
CA SER A 229 12.20 -22.29 15.51
C SER A 229 12.59 -20.81 15.55
N GLU A 230 12.81 -20.19 14.40
CA GLU A 230 13.13 -18.76 14.27
C GLU A 230 11.89 -17.90 14.00
N LEU A 231 10.71 -18.51 13.88
CA LEU A 231 9.44 -17.86 13.57
C LEU A 231 8.51 -17.93 14.78
N ASP A 232 7.60 -16.97 14.91
CA ASP A 232 6.55 -17.02 15.92
C ASP A 232 5.48 -18.08 15.57
N GLU A 233 4.81 -18.61 16.59
CA GLU A 233 3.82 -19.69 16.45
C GLU A 233 2.69 -19.34 15.47
N LYS A 234 2.19 -18.10 15.51
CA LYS A 234 1.11 -17.64 14.62
C LYS A 234 1.57 -17.64 13.16
N THR A 235 2.81 -17.21 12.90
CA THR A 235 3.40 -17.29 11.57
C THR A 235 3.53 -18.73 11.10
N ILE A 236 4.00 -19.65 11.96
CA ILE A 236 4.16 -21.06 11.60
C ILE A 236 2.81 -21.67 11.23
N GLU A 237 1.79 -21.46 12.06
CA GLU A 237 0.42 -21.93 11.82
C GLU A 237 -0.11 -21.39 10.50
N ARG A 238 -0.04 -20.07 10.29
CA ARG A 238 -0.50 -19.44 9.05
C ARG A 238 0.22 -19.97 7.81
N LEU A 239 1.53 -20.19 7.88
CA LEU A 239 2.30 -20.71 6.76
C LEU A 239 1.94 -22.16 6.44
N LYS A 240 1.61 -22.98 7.45
CA LYS A 240 1.13 -24.36 7.26
C LYS A 240 -0.25 -24.37 6.59
N ASP A 241 -1.17 -23.52 7.02
CA ASP A 241 -2.50 -23.40 6.40
C ASP A 241 -2.37 -23.03 4.92
N ILE A 242 -1.53 -22.04 4.61
CA ILE A 242 -1.27 -21.62 3.23
C ILE A 242 -0.66 -22.77 2.39
N GLU A 243 0.23 -23.58 2.97
CA GLU A 243 0.79 -24.74 2.26
C GLU A 243 -0.26 -25.80 1.96
N ASN A 244 -1.16 -26.07 2.90
CA ASN A 244 -2.28 -26.99 2.72
C ASN A 244 -3.24 -26.49 1.63
N GLU A 245 -3.68 -25.23 1.72
CA GLU A 245 -4.56 -24.59 0.73
C GLU A 245 -3.94 -24.64 -0.68
N LYS A 246 -2.63 -24.39 -0.81
CA LYS A 246 -1.92 -24.48 -2.09
C LYS A 246 -1.80 -25.90 -2.62
N ALA A 247 -1.66 -26.90 -1.74
CA ALA A 247 -1.62 -28.31 -2.14
C ALA A 247 -2.98 -28.74 -2.71
N GLU A 248 -4.07 -28.42 -1.99
CA GLU A 248 -5.44 -28.66 -2.43
C GLU A 248 -5.74 -27.93 -3.75
N GLU A 249 -5.34 -26.66 -3.86
CA GLU A 249 -5.52 -25.89 -5.08
C GLU A 249 -4.77 -26.54 -6.25
N LYS A 250 -3.53 -26.99 -6.04
CA LYS A 250 -2.73 -27.65 -7.07
C LYS A 250 -3.42 -28.92 -7.58
N GLU A 251 -3.94 -29.76 -6.68
CA GLU A 251 -4.67 -30.98 -7.05
C GLU A 251 -5.95 -30.65 -7.83
N ARG A 252 -6.76 -29.71 -7.34
CA ARG A 252 -7.97 -29.23 -8.02
C ARG A 252 -7.67 -28.74 -9.44
N ARG A 253 -6.60 -27.95 -9.61
CA ARG A 253 -6.17 -27.42 -10.91
C ARG A 253 -5.65 -28.51 -11.85
N GLN A 254 -4.92 -29.50 -11.33
CA GLN A 254 -4.44 -30.63 -12.12
C GLN A 254 -5.62 -31.46 -12.64
N LYS A 255 -6.61 -31.73 -11.79
CA LYS A 255 -7.85 -32.40 -12.19
C LYS A 255 -8.60 -31.63 -13.27
N ALA A 256 -8.80 -30.31 -13.09
CA ALA A 256 -9.45 -29.47 -14.11
C ALA A 256 -8.74 -29.54 -15.47
N LYS A 257 -7.40 -29.47 -15.49
CA LYS A 257 -6.62 -29.63 -16.73
C LYS A 257 -6.77 -31.01 -17.36
N GLY A 258 -6.78 -32.08 -16.54
CA GLY A 258 -7.02 -33.45 -17.01
C GLY A 258 -8.40 -33.62 -17.65
N ASP A 259 -9.40 -32.93 -17.11
CA ASP A 259 -10.78 -32.90 -17.62
C ASP A 259 -10.98 -31.93 -18.82
N GLY A 260 -9.91 -31.27 -19.30
CA GLY A 260 -9.99 -30.25 -20.36
C GLY A 260 -10.71 -28.96 -19.96
N LYS A 261 -10.86 -28.69 -18.65
CA LYS A 261 -11.50 -27.50 -18.10
C LYS A 261 -10.50 -26.42 -17.74
N ASP A 262 -10.93 -25.16 -17.75
CA ASP A 262 -10.14 -24.04 -17.24
C ASP A 262 -9.90 -24.21 -15.72
N PRO A 263 -8.64 -24.30 -15.27
CA PRO A 263 -8.32 -24.39 -13.83
C PRO A 263 -8.62 -23.09 -13.05
N GLY A 264 -8.94 -21.99 -13.73
CA GLY A 264 -9.22 -20.69 -13.13
C GLY A 264 -7.97 -19.94 -12.65
N PRO A 265 -8.13 -18.83 -11.91
CA PRO A 265 -7.00 -18.07 -11.38
C PRO A 265 -6.27 -18.81 -10.26
N VAL A 266 -5.01 -18.44 -10.03
CA VAL A 266 -4.21 -18.95 -8.92
C VAL A 266 -4.40 -18.04 -7.71
N THR A 267 -4.63 -18.61 -6.52
CA THR A 267 -4.74 -17.84 -5.29
C THR A 267 -3.38 -17.20 -4.93
N GLN A 268 -3.40 -15.90 -4.65
CA GLN A 268 -2.22 -15.16 -4.19
C GLN A 268 -2.39 -14.79 -2.72
N TYR A 269 -1.32 -15.00 -1.95
CA TYR A 269 -1.26 -14.70 -0.52
C TYR A 269 -0.31 -13.52 -0.33
N ILE A 270 -0.73 -12.35 -0.78
CA ILE A 270 0.06 -11.13 -0.68
C ILE A 270 -0.40 -10.39 0.56
N LEU A 271 0.55 -9.98 1.40
CA LEU A 271 0.31 -9.09 2.52
C LEU A 271 0.88 -7.72 2.17
N TYR A 272 0.11 -6.68 2.43
CA TYR A 272 0.53 -5.29 2.30
C TYR A 272 0.99 -4.77 3.67
N PRO A 273 1.76 -3.67 3.72
CA PRO A 273 2.10 -3.01 4.97
C PRO A 273 0.86 -2.69 5.81
N ASP A 274 0.94 -2.96 7.12
CA ASP A 274 -0.18 -2.83 8.05
C ASP A 274 -0.71 -1.39 8.13
N ASP A 275 0.17 -0.41 7.92
CA ASP A 275 -0.11 1.02 7.99
C ASP A 275 -0.86 1.56 6.76
N TRP A 276 -1.08 0.75 5.72
CA TRP A 276 -1.90 1.18 4.58
C TRP A 276 -3.38 1.27 4.97
N GLY A 277 -3.89 0.40 5.84
CA GLY A 277 -5.31 0.36 6.18
C GLY A 277 -6.20 -0.24 5.07
N GLN A 278 -7.38 -0.71 5.46
CA GLN A 278 -8.21 -1.61 4.64
C GLN A 278 -8.93 -0.92 3.45
N TYR A 279 -9.11 0.40 3.52
CA TYR A 279 -9.96 1.15 2.59
C TYR A 279 -9.25 2.28 1.85
N THR A 280 -7.91 2.36 1.95
CA THR A 280 -7.14 3.33 1.17
C THR A 280 -6.82 2.80 -0.22
N PHE A 281 -6.75 3.67 -1.21
CA PHE A 281 -6.06 3.37 -2.46
C PHE A 281 -4.58 3.72 -2.41
N GLY A 282 -4.15 4.60 -1.49
CA GLY A 282 -2.78 5.06 -1.30
C GLY A 282 -2.69 6.46 -0.70
N PRO A 283 -1.48 7.02 -0.58
CA PRO A 283 -1.28 8.31 0.07
C PRO A 283 -1.90 9.46 -0.76
N PRO A 284 -2.26 10.58 -0.11
CA PRO A 284 -2.71 11.77 -0.81
C PRO A 284 -1.58 12.38 -1.67
N PRO A 285 -1.92 13.14 -2.74
CA PRO A 285 -0.93 13.74 -3.62
C PRO A 285 0.11 14.62 -2.93
N ALA A 286 -0.24 15.30 -1.84
CA ALA A 286 0.70 16.13 -1.09
C ALA A 286 1.82 15.28 -0.46
N GLU A 287 1.45 14.19 0.22
CA GLU A 287 2.41 13.26 0.82
C GLU A 287 3.25 12.55 -0.26
N HIS A 288 2.61 12.11 -1.35
CA HIS A 288 3.33 11.52 -2.47
C HIS A 288 4.30 12.50 -3.14
N LYS A 289 3.96 13.80 -3.21
CA LYS A 289 4.88 14.82 -3.71
C LYS A 289 6.08 15.02 -2.79
N VAL A 290 5.92 14.90 -1.48
CA VAL A 290 7.04 14.94 -0.53
C VAL A 290 7.96 13.74 -0.76
N LYS A 291 7.41 12.52 -0.89
CA LYS A 291 8.18 11.32 -1.24
C LYS A 291 8.91 11.45 -2.59
N ALA A 292 8.24 12.01 -3.61
CA ALA A 292 8.84 12.27 -4.92
C ALA A 292 9.86 13.42 -4.90
N LYS A 293 9.73 14.35 -3.96
CA LYS A 293 10.64 15.46 -3.71
C LYS A 293 11.50 15.19 -2.46
N ILE A 294 12.02 13.98 -2.25
CA ILE A 294 13.22 13.80 -1.41
C ILE A 294 14.35 14.57 -2.13
N ARG A 295 14.28 15.89 -1.98
CA ARG A 295 15.32 16.88 -2.11
C ARG A 295 16.25 16.57 -0.97
N ILE A 296 17.52 16.44 -1.30
CA ILE A 296 18.58 16.62 -0.34
C ILE A 296 18.39 18.01 0.25
N GLU A 297 18.52 18.11 1.56
CA GLU A 297 18.27 19.35 2.29
C GLU A 297 19.13 20.48 1.73
N ASP A 298 18.49 21.57 1.28
CA ASP A 298 19.14 22.88 1.23
C ASP A 298 19.53 23.21 2.67
N THR A 299 20.80 22.95 3.04
CA THR A 299 21.40 23.64 4.17
C THR A 299 21.46 25.11 3.78
N GLY A 300 20.54 25.90 4.35
CA GLY A 300 20.44 27.33 4.11
C GLY A 300 21.80 28.02 4.18
N GLY A 301 22.19 28.64 3.08
CA GLY A 301 23.06 29.79 3.09
C GLY A 301 22.19 31.02 3.31
N GLU A 302 22.21 31.56 4.51
CA GLU A 302 21.91 32.97 4.73
C GLU A 302 22.99 33.79 4.03
N GLU A 303 22.60 34.62 3.06
CA GLU A 303 23.24 35.90 2.73
C GLU A 303 22.15 36.98 2.68
#